data_AF-A0A1Q9GA69-F1
#
_entry.id   AF-A0A1Q9GA69-F1
#
_cell.length_a   1.000
_cell.length_b   1.000
_cell.length_c   1.000
_cell.angle_alpha   90.00
_cell.angle_beta   90.00
_cell.angle_gamma   90.00
#
_symmetry.space_group_name_H-M   'P 1'
#
loop_
_entity.id
_entity.type
_entity.pdbx_description
1 polymer ?
#
loop_
_entity_poly.entity_id
_entity_poly.type
_entity_poly.pdbx_seq_one_letter_code
_entity_poly.pdbx_strand_id
1 'polypeptide(L)'
;MKQAIEFSHNIQNFLHVGSRRKSHTSYMIVVQEGSALVRLGKQEFLITKGAGFWIPFDCLHALTVLPGTQYDKVEFSARLTTPVCREAGFFSVSKLLTALLAELRQEFKTQSTDSLDGPAGNLLRVIADQVAKLKVKSNSLCPALRNDYNVQLNQLLKGDKVTDKPALAAISEIIGFSSSELEACIVMREALKLSRSGRKLEQISDTLKTPKDTIAALAKPILGLELD
;
A
#
# COMPACT_ATOMS: atom_id res chain seq x y z
N MET A 1 13.70 8.39 11.91
CA MET A 1 12.94 9.64 11.77
C MET A 1 13.74 10.77 12.38
N LYS A 2 14.22 11.70 11.56
CA LYS A 2 14.96 12.90 11.97
C LYS A 2 13.99 13.99 12.45
N GLN A 3 12.79 14.07 11.89
CA GLN A 3 11.80 15.11 12.18
C GLN A 3 10.55 14.58 12.89
N ALA A 4 9.64 15.46 13.30
CA ALA A 4 8.37 15.06 13.94
C ALA A 4 7.34 14.55 12.91
N ILE A 5 7.42 15.05 11.68
CA ILE A 5 6.57 14.65 10.54
C ILE A 5 7.49 14.52 9.33
N GLU A 6 7.39 13.44 8.58
CA GLU A 6 8.19 13.20 7.38
C GLU A 6 7.28 12.87 6.19
N PHE A 7 7.55 13.46 5.04
CA PHE A 7 6.88 13.15 3.78
C PHE A 7 7.84 12.41 2.84
N SER A 8 7.31 11.44 2.10
CA SER A 8 8.01 10.80 1.00
C SER A 8 7.05 10.56 -0.16
N HIS A 9 7.52 10.86 -1.37
CA HIS A 9 6.88 10.45 -2.60
C HIS A 9 7.59 9.20 -3.12
N ASN A 10 6.84 8.12 -3.33
CA ASN A 10 7.38 6.80 -3.63
C ASN A 10 6.89 6.35 -5.00
N ILE A 11 7.81 5.93 -5.86
CA ILE A 11 7.55 5.31 -7.15
C ILE A 11 8.00 3.87 -7.07
N GLN A 12 7.04 2.95 -7.19
CA GLN A 12 7.28 1.53 -6.99
C GLN A 12 7.20 0.78 -8.32
N ASN A 13 8.35 0.57 -8.96
CA ASN A 13 8.40 -0.06 -10.29
C ASN A 13 8.06 -1.56 -10.25
N PHE A 14 8.49 -2.25 -9.19
CA PHE A 14 8.30 -3.69 -9.00
C PHE A 14 7.42 -3.97 -7.78
N LEU A 15 6.87 -5.17 -7.65
CA LEU A 15 6.08 -5.58 -6.51
C LEU A 15 6.89 -5.45 -5.20
N HIS A 16 6.46 -4.55 -4.32
CA HIS A 16 7.01 -4.45 -2.97
C HIS A 16 6.19 -5.29 -2.02
N VAL A 17 6.85 -6.19 -1.29
CA VAL A 17 6.22 -6.99 -0.23
C VAL A 17 6.85 -6.61 1.10
N GLY A 18 6.15 -5.83 1.91
CA GLY A 18 6.57 -5.47 3.27
C GLY A 18 6.39 -6.63 4.25
N SER A 19 7.22 -6.66 5.29
CA SER A 19 7.06 -7.60 6.40
C SER A 19 5.86 -7.21 7.28
N ARG A 20 5.26 -8.22 7.93
CA ARG A 20 4.22 -7.97 8.92
C ARG A 20 4.86 -7.50 10.23
N ARG A 21 4.65 -6.24 10.60
CA ARG A 21 5.27 -5.62 11.78
C ARG A 21 4.38 -4.57 12.41
N LYS A 22 4.67 -4.24 13.67
CA LYS A 22 4.05 -3.10 14.36
C LYS A 22 4.64 -1.80 13.82
N SER A 23 3.78 -0.80 13.62
CA SER A 23 4.23 0.51 13.16
C SER A 23 4.93 1.28 14.29
N HIS A 24 6.13 1.81 14.03
CA HIS A 24 6.85 2.67 14.99
C HIS A 24 6.42 4.14 14.91
N THR A 25 5.64 4.49 13.90
CA THR A 25 5.09 5.82 13.61
C THR A 25 3.61 5.64 13.27
N SER A 26 2.81 6.68 13.43
CA SER A 26 1.53 6.71 12.71
C SER A 26 1.81 7.21 11.29
N TYR A 27 1.12 6.71 10.28
CA TYR A 27 1.32 7.22 8.93
C TYR A 27 0.06 7.10 8.07
N MET A 28 -0.01 7.93 7.04
CA MET A 28 -0.96 7.75 5.95
C MET A 28 -0.26 7.39 4.65
N ILE A 29 -0.96 6.65 3.81
CA ILE A 29 -0.62 6.41 2.41
C ILE A 29 -1.75 6.98 1.55
N VAL A 30 -1.40 7.71 0.50
CA VAL A 30 -2.33 8.17 -0.53
C VAL A 30 -1.81 7.72 -1.89
N VAL A 31 -2.59 6.88 -2.57
CA VAL A 31 -2.21 6.35 -3.90
C VAL A 31 -2.59 7.38 -4.97
N GLN A 32 -1.59 7.80 -5.75
CA GLN A 32 -1.76 8.75 -6.86
C GLN A 32 -2.00 8.02 -8.18
N GLU A 33 -1.37 6.86 -8.34
CA GLU A 33 -1.49 5.98 -9.49
C GLU A 33 -1.19 4.54 -9.07
N GLY A 34 -1.84 3.56 -9.72
CA GLY A 34 -1.73 2.14 -9.37
C GLY A 34 -2.52 1.78 -8.12
N SER A 35 -2.01 0.81 -7.36
CA SER A 35 -2.71 0.20 -6.23
C SER A 35 -1.78 -0.41 -5.17
N ALA A 36 -2.20 -0.37 -3.92
CA ALA A 36 -1.52 -0.99 -2.79
C ALA A 36 -2.47 -1.84 -1.95
N LEU A 37 -1.92 -2.80 -1.23
CA LEU A 37 -2.63 -3.67 -0.31
C LEU A 37 -2.12 -3.44 1.11
N VAL A 38 -3.04 -3.24 2.05
CA VAL A 38 -2.73 -3.20 3.48
C VAL A 38 -3.41 -4.37 4.16
N ARG A 39 -2.61 -5.22 4.82
CA ARG A 39 -3.13 -6.31 5.64
C ARG A 39 -3.23 -5.89 7.10
N LEU A 40 -4.43 -5.97 7.68
CA LEU A 40 -4.68 -5.83 9.12
C LEU A 40 -5.35 -7.10 9.64
N GLY A 41 -4.72 -7.76 10.62
CA GLY A 41 -5.27 -9.01 11.16
C GLY A 41 -5.38 -10.10 10.08
N LYS A 42 -6.62 -10.45 9.71
CA LYS A 42 -6.96 -11.43 8.66
C LYS A 42 -7.50 -10.77 7.38
N GLN A 43 -7.72 -9.45 7.39
CA GLN A 43 -8.28 -8.71 6.27
C GLN A 43 -7.16 -8.04 5.48
N GLU A 44 -7.36 -7.95 4.17
CA GLU A 44 -6.47 -7.26 3.25
C GLU A 44 -7.28 -6.23 2.46
N PHE A 45 -6.90 -4.97 2.63
CA PHE A 45 -7.57 -3.80 2.08
C PHE A 45 -6.85 -3.35 0.82
N LEU A 46 -7.61 -3.13 -0.25
CA LEU A 46 -7.11 -2.62 -1.53
C LEU A 46 -7.28 -1.09 -1.57
N ILE A 47 -6.16 -0.40 -1.63
CA ILE A 47 -6.05 1.05 -1.76
C ILE A 47 -5.76 1.35 -3.22
N THR A 48 -6.65 2.06 -3.89
CA THR A 48 -6.51 2.46 -5.29
C THR A 48 -6.38 3.97 -5.41
N LYS A 49 -6.15 4.45 -6.63
CA LYS A 49 -5.99 5.88 -6.93
C LYS A 49 -7.06 6.75 -6.26
N GLY A 50 -6.61 7.78 -5.56
CA GLY A 50 -7.48 8.76 -4.88
C GLY A 50 -7.98 8.33 -3.50
N ALA A 51 -7.72 7.08 -3.08
CA ALA A 51 -8.01 6.63 -1.72
C ALA A 51 -6.80 6.85 -0.80
N GLY A 52 -7.09 7.21 0.45
CA GLY A 52 -6.12 7.28 1.53
C GLY A 52 -6.33 6.15 2.53
N PHE A 53 -5.25 5.63 3.11
CA PHE A 53 -5.31 4.67 4.21
C PHE A 53 -4.43 5.11 5.37
N TRP A 54 -4.98 5.06 6.58
CA TRP A 54 -4.29 5.46 7.82
C TRP A 54 -3.87 4.23 8.62
N ILE A 55 -2.64 4.28 9.13
CA ILE A 55 -2.04 3.28 10.02
C ILE A 55 -1.62 3.99 11.31
N PRO A 56 -2.23 3.66 12.45
CA PRO A 56 -1.84 4.24 13.72
C PRO A 56 -0.52 3.64 14.25
N PHE A 57 0.08 4.33 15.21
CA PHE A 57 1.20 3.83 15.99
C PHE A 57 0.87 2.47 16.63
N ASP A 58 1.86 1.59 16.71
CA ASP A 58 1.77 0.22 17.23
C ASP A 58 0.76 -0.69 16.50
N CYS A 59 0.26 -0.26 15.33
CA CYS A 59 -0.62 -1.08 14.51
C CYS A 59 0.16 -2.21 13.82
N LEU A 60 -0.22 -3.46 14.07
CA LEU A 60 0.33 -4.62 13.36
C LEU A 60 -0.26 -4.71 11.96
N HIS A 61 0.57 -4.45 10.95
CA HIS A 61 0.15 -4.43 9.55
C HIS A 61 1.21 -5.02 8.63
N ALA A 62 0.84 -5.28 7.37
CA ALA A 62 1.80 -5.49 6.28
C ALA A 62 1.34 -4.66 5.07
N LEU A 63 2.29 -3.99 4.41
CA LEU A 63 2.04 -3.22 3.20
C LEU A 63 2.59 -4.01 2.00
N THR A 64 1.78 -4.21 0.97
CA THR A 64 2.24 -4.65 -0.35
C THR A 64 1.90 -3.58 -1.36
N VAL A 65 2.84 -3.17 -2.20
CA VAL A 65 2.61 -2.15 -3.22
C VAL A 65 2.77 -2.81 -4.57
N LEU A 66 1.75 -2.74 -5.43
CA LEU A 66 1.78 -3.39 -6.74
C LEU A 66 2.73 -2.65 -7.70
N PRO A 67 3.27 -3.34 -8.72
CA PRO A 67 4.13 -2.71 -9.73
C PRO A 67 3.50 -1.45 -10.35
N GLY A 68 4.33 -0.48 -10.73
CA GLY A 68 3.89 0.78 -11.34
C GLY A 68 3.14 1.75 -10.40
N THR A 69 3.04 1.46 -9.10
CA THR A 69 2.28 2.30 -8.17
C THR A 69 3.08 3.53 -7.74
N GLN A 70 2.43 4.69 -7.76
CA GLN A 70 2.95 5.94 -7.20
C GLN A 70 2.10 6.34 -6.00
N TYR A 71 2.75 6.59 -4.87
CA TYR A 71 2.04 6.96 -3.65
C TYR A 71 2.82 7.95 -2.80
N ASP A 72 2.07 8.78 -2.09
CA ASP A 72 2.62 9.64 -1.05
C ASP A 72 2.46 8.95 0.30
N LYS A 73 3.48 9.08 1.13
CA LYS A 73 3.46 8.62 2.51
C LYS A 73 3.85 9.79 3.42
N VAL A 74 3.03 10.03 4.44
CA VAL A 74 3.34 10.98 5.50
C VAL A 74 3.38 10.24 6.82
N GLU A 75 4.52 10.31 7.50
CA GLU A 75 4.77 9.66 8.77
C GLU A 75 4.80 10.68 9.91
N PHE A 76 4.20 10.32 11.03
CA PHE A 76 4.06 11.13 12.23
C PHE A 76 4.74 10.42 13.38
N SER A 77 5.71 11.09 14.00
CA SER A 77 6.46 10.58 15.15
C SER A 77 5.52 10.30 16.32
N ALA A 78 5.79 9.24 17.08
CA ALA A 78 5.10 8.98 18.35
C ALA A 78 5.30 10.11 19.39
N ARG A 79 6.30 10.98 19.19
CA ARG A 79 6.58 12.15 20.02
C ARG A 79 5.66 13.34 19.73
N LEU A 80 4.85 13.27 18.68
CA LEU A 80 3.91 14.33 18.34
C LEU A 80 2.86 14.44 19.45
N THR A 81 2.69 15.65 19.99
CA THR A 81 1.72 15.91 21.07
C THR A 81 0.30 16.09 20.54
N THR A 82 0.15 16.45 19.27
CA THR A 82 -1.14 16.56 18.59
C THR A 82 -1.81 15.18 18.53
N PRO A 83 -3.08 15.05 18.96
CA PRO A 83 -3.82 13.82 18.82
C PRO A 83 -3.91 13.37 17.36
N VAL A 84 -3.68 12.09 17.12
CA VAL A 84 -3.84 11.46 15.81
C VAL A 84 -4.87 10.33 15.89
N CYS A 85 -5.45 9.96 14.74
CA CYS A 85 -6.43 8.87 14.67
C CYS A 85 -5.83 7.56 15.21
N ARG A 86 -6.56 6.89 16.11
CA ARG A 86 -6.12 5.64 16.77
C ARG A 86 -6.58 4.37 16.06
N GLU A 87 -7.51 4.51 15.12
CA GLU A 87 -8.05 3.41 14.33
C GLU A 87 -7.37 3.36 12.97
N ALA A 88 -7.21 2.16 12.42
CA ALA A 88 -6.70 1.99 11.06
C ALA A 88 -7.87 1.90 10.07
N GLY A 89 -7.71 2.47 8.88
CA GLY A 89 -8.72 2.36 7.83
C GLY A 89 -8.60 3.41 6.74
N PHE A 90 -9.56 3.36 5.82
CA PHE A 90 -9.67 4.31 4.72
C PHE A 90 -10.13 5.68 5.19
N PHE A 91 -9.61 6.72 4.58
CA PHE A 91 -10.11 8.09 4.73
C PHE A 91 -10.32 8.73 3.36
N SER A 92 -11.19 9.74 3.33
CA SER A 92 -11.39 10.56 2.14
C SER A 92 -10.27 11.61 2.05
N VAL A 93 -9.56 11.61 0.93
CA VAL A 93 -8.51 12.61 0.66
C VAL A 93 -9.19 13.93 0.29
N SER A 94 -9.12 14.92 1.19
CA SER A 94 -9.75 16.22 0.95
C SER A 94 -9.02 17.00 -0.15
N LYS A 95 -9.72 17.95 -0.81
CA LYS A 95 -9.09 18.84 -1.81
C LYS A 95 -7.85 19.55 -1.26
N LEU A 96 -7.91 19.99 0.00
CA LEU A 96 -6.78 20.61 0.68
C LEU A 96 -5.62 19.62 0.84
N LEU A 97 -5.88 18.39 1.30
CA LEU A 97 -4.84 17.38 1.46
C LEU A 97 -4.19 17.03 0.12
N THR A 98 -4.98 16.87 -0.94
CA THR A 98 -4.48 16.64 -2.30
C THR A 98 -3.55 17.77 -2.76
N ALA A 99 -3.92 19.03 -2.53
CA ALA A 99 -3.09 20.18 -2.88
C ALA A 99 -1.79 20.20 -2.07
N LEU A 100 -1.85 20.00 -0.75
CA LEU A 100 -0.65 19.96 0.12
C LEU A 100 0.34 18.88 -0.30
N LEU A 101 -0.14 17.68 -0.65
CA LEU A 101 0.70 16.59 -1.14
C LEU A 101 1.32 16.94 -2.51
N ALA A 102 0.59 17.62 -3.38
CA ALA A 102 1.13 18.07 -4.67
C ALA A 102 2.25 19.11 -4.51
N GLU A 103 2.06 20.09 -3.63
CA GLU A 103 3.09 21.10 -3.32
C GLU A 103 4.32 20.44 -2.67
N LEU A 104 4.13 19.53 -1.71
CA LEU A 104 5.24 18.79 -1.09
C LEU A 104 6.06 18.00 -2.12
N ARG A 105 5.43 17.41 -3.14
CA ARG A 105 6.17 16.75 -4.23
C ARG A 105 7.05 17.73 -5.04
N GLN A 106 6.63 18.97 -5.21
CA GLN A 106 7.42 19.98 -5.93
C GLN A 106 8.58 20.47 -5.08
N GLU A 107 8.33 20.82 -3.83
CA GLU A 107 9.33 21.28 -2.86
C GLU A 107 10.45 20.25 -2.63
N PHE A 108 10.12 18.96 -2.57
CA PHE A 108 11.11 17.88 -2.41
C PHE A 108 11.93 17.59 -3.68
N LYS A 109 11.48 18.01 -4.86
CA LYS A 109 12.30 17.92 -6.09
C LYS A 109 13.34 19.03 -6.16
N THR A 110 13.07 20.17 -5.55
CA THR A 110 13.89 21.38 -5.65
C THR A 110 14.80 21.62 -4.46
N GLN A 111 14.53 21.02 -3.28
CA GLN A 111 15.31 21.24 -2.06
C GLN A 111 15.59 19.97 -1.24
N SER A 112 16.83 19.86 -0.72
CA SER A 112 17.22 18.92 0.32
C SER A 112 16.65 19.37 1.67
N THR A 113 15.42 19.00 1.99
CA THR A 113 14.68 19.52 3.15
C THR A 113 15.02 18.77 4.45
N ASP A 114 16.14 19.13 5.09
CA ASP A 114 16.47 18.64 6.44
C ASP A 114 15.83 19.48 7.58
N SER A 115 15.13 20.59 7.32
CA SER A 115 14.50 21.43 8.37
C SER A 115 12.98 21.63 8.26
N LEU A 116 12.30 21.62 9.42
CA LEU A 116 10.87 21.92 9.58
C LEU A 116 10.55 23.43 9.52
N ASP A 117 11.56 24.29 9.43
CA ASP A 117 11.40 25.75 9.53
C ASP A 117 11.21 26.44 8.17
N GLY A 118 11.09 25.65 7.10
CA GLY A 118 10.83 26.13 5.74
C GLY A 118 9.39 25.94 5.25
N PRO A 119 9.12 26.31 3.98
CA PRO A 119 7.80 26.13 3.34
C PRO A 119 7.26 24.70 3.44
N ALA A 120 8.09 23.69 3.17
CA ALA A 120 7.72 22.28 3.31
C ALA A 120 7.27 21.93 4.75
N GLY A 121 7.97 22.44 5.76
CA GLY A 121 7.59 22.26 7.16
C GLY A 121 6.24 22.89 7.50
N ASN A 122 5.91 24.06 6.94
CA ASN A 122 4.59 24.66 7.07
C ASN A 122 3.49 23.77 6.47
N LEU A 123 3.72 23.21 5.28
CA LEU A 123 2.78 22.27 4.65
C LEU A 123 2.55 21.04 5.54
N LEU A 124 3.62 20.46 6.11
CA LEU A 124 3.53 19.32 7.01
C LEU A 124 2.75 19.63 8.29
N ARG A 125 2.88 20.84 8.85
CA ARG A 125 2.07 21.28 10.01
C ARG A 125 0.59 21.35 9.66
N VAL A 126 0.23 21.89 8.49
CA VAL A 126 -1.17 21.90 8.03
C VAL A 126 -1.70 20.48 7.84
N ILE A 127 -0.89 19.56 7.30
CA ILE A 127 -1.26 18.15 7.21
C ILE A 127 -1.51 17.56 8.60
N ALA A 128 -0.69 17.88 9.61
CA ALA A 128 -0.91 17.45 10.98
C ALA A 128 -2.28 17.87 11.51
N ASP A 129 -2.69 19.12 11.24
CA ASP A 129 -4.00 19.63 11.62
C ASP A 129 -5.16 18.93 10.90
N GLN A 130 -4.96 18.52 9.63
CA GLN A 130 -5.94 17.71 8.90
C GLN A 130 -6.06 16.31 9.52
N VAL A 131 -4.93 15.69 9.85
CA VAL A 131 -4.89 14.34 10.43
C VAL A 131 -5.48 14.29 11.84
N ALA A 132 -5.36 15.35 12.62
CA ALA A 132 -5.99 15.44 13.94
C ALA A 132 -7.53 15.34 13.88
N LYS A 133 -8.13 15.65 12.72
CA LYS A 133 -9.57 15.59 12.46
C LYS A 133 -9.97 14.36 11.64
N LEU A 134 -9.03 13.47 11.36
CA LEU A 134 -9.23 12.34 10.47
C LEU A 134 -10.21 11.33 11.06
N LYS A 135 -11.18 10.94 10.24
CA LYS A 135 -12.08 9.81 10.51
C LYS A 135 -11.83 8.73 9.49
N VAL A 136 -11.62 7.51 9.98
CA VAL A 136 -11.32 6.36 9.14
C VAL A 136 -12.49 5.39 9.09
N LYS A 137 -12.54 4.55 8.06
CA LYS A 137 -13.51 3.47 7.88
C LYS A 137 -12.81 2.20 7.43
N SER A 138 -13.12 1.08 8.07
CA SER A 138 -12.56 -0.24 7.76
C SER A 138 -13.63 -1.28 7.40
N ASN A 139 -14.86 -0.83 7.14
CA ASN A 139 -16.01 -1.68 6.84
C ASN A 139 -16.08 -2.17 5.39
N SER A 140 -15.24 -1.65 4.50
CA SER A 140 -15.09 -2.10 3.11
C SER A 140 -13.65 -2.48 2.83
N LEU A 141 -13.44 -3.47 1.94
CA LEU A 141 -12.11 -3.87 1.49
C LEU A 141 -11.54 -2.90 0.45
N CYS A 142 -12.41 -2.19 -0.28
CA CYS A 142 -12.03 -1.15 -1.24
C CYS A 142 -13.20 -0.17 -1.41
N PRO A 143 -13.10 1.10 -0.95
CA PRO A 143 -14.19 2.06 -1.06
C PRO A 143 -14.61 2.41 -2.49
N ALA A 144 -13.71 2.21 -3.46
CA ALA A 144 -13.99 2.43 -4.87
C ALA A 144 -14.78 1.27 -5.51
N LEU A 145 -14.79 0.09 -4.86
CA LEU A 145 -15.48 -1.09 -5.35
C LEU A 145 -16.88 -1.19 -4.75
N ARG A 146 -17.84 -1.67 -5.55
CA ARG A 146 -19.17 -2.03 -5.05
C ARG A 146 -19.06 -3.12 -3.98
N ASN A 147 -19.80 -2.96 -2.88
CA ASN A 147 -19.74 -3.89 -1.75
C ASN A 147 -20.07 -5.35 -2.13
N ASP A 148 -20.91 -5.55 -3.15
CA ASP A 148 -21.30 -6.87 -3.67
C ASP A 148 -20.09 -7.68 -4.19
N TYR A 149 -19.00 -7.00 -4.58
CA TYR A 149 -17.78 -7.61 -5.11
C TYR A 149 -16.68 -7.80 -4.06
N ASN A 150 -16.92 -7.44 -2.80
CA ASN A 150 -15.92 -7.61 -1.73
C ASN A 150 -15.56 -9.09 -1.51
N VAL A 151 -16.48 -10.03 -1.75
CA VAL A 151 -16.22 -11.47 -1.61
C VAL A 151 -15.21 -11.92 -2.66
N GLN A 152 -15.43 -11.55 -3.91
CA GLN A 152 -14.59 -11.86 -5.06
C GLN A 152 -13.22 -11.19 -4.93
N LEU A 153 -13.17 -9.93 -4.48
CA LEU A 153 -11.90 -9.27 -4.16
C LEU A 153 -11.12 -10.04 -3.10
N ASN A 154 -11.77 -10.42 -1.99
CA ASN A 154 -11.12 -11.19 -0.92
C ASN A 154 -10.61 -12.56 -1.39
N GLN A 155 -11.33 -13.22 -2.29
CA GLN A 155 -10.92 -14.48 -2.92
C GLN A 155 -9.65 -14.28 -3.75
N LEU A 156 -9.64 -13.29 -4.67
CA LEU A 156 -8.46 -12.99 -5.50
C LEU A 156 -7.23 -12.64 -4.65
N LEU A 157 -7.39 -11.82 -3.61
CA LEU A 157 -6.29 -11.42 -2.74
C LEU A 157 -5.71 -12.59 -1.93
N LYS A 158 -6.47 -13.67 -1.74
CA LYS A 158 -6.02 -14.94 -1.15
C LYS A 158 -5.42 -15.92 -2.17
N GLY A 159 -5.51 -15.61 -3.47
CA GLY A 159 -5.09 -16.49 -4.55
C GLY A 159 -6.16 -17.52 -4.95
N ASP A 160 -7.40 -17.35 -4.51
CA ASP A 160 -8.51 -18.20 -4.95
C ASP A 160 -8.99 -17.78 -6.35
N LYS A 161 -9.41 -18.77 -7.15
CA LYS A 161 -9.99 -18.50 -8.48
C LYS A 161 -11.36 -17.86 -8.35
N VAL A 162 -11.61 -16.82 -9.14
CA VAL A 162 -12.91 -16.16 -9.28
C VAL A 162 -13.40 -16.32 -10.70
N THR A 163 -14.65 -16.78 -10.89
CA THR A 163 -15.27 -16.99 -12.21
C THR A 163 -16.29 -15.92 -12.58
N ASP A 164 -16.62 -15.04 -11.64
CA ASP A 164 -17.58 -13.95 -11.81
C ASP A 164 -16.98 -12.85 -12.72
N LYS A 165 -17.35 -12.88 -14.00
CA LYS A 165 -16.82 -11.96 -15.01
C LYS A 165 -17.12 -10.48 -14.71
N PRO A 166 -18.35 -10.08 -14.32
CA PRO A 166 -18.62 -8.71 -13.89
C PRO A 166 -17.74 -8.24 -12.74
N ALA A 167 -17.55 -9.07 -11.71
CA ALA A 167 -16.69 -8.73 -10.59
C ALA A 167 -15.22 -8.58 -11.03
N LEU A 168 -14.71 -9.52 -11.84
CA LEU A 168 -13.35 -9.45 -12.38
C LEU A 168 -13.10 -8.18 -13.20
N ALA A 169 -14.06 -7.78 -14.04
CA ALA A 169 -13.96 -6.57 -14.85
C ALA A 169 -13.89 -5.32 -13.96
N ALA A 170 -14.80 -5.22 -12.98
CA ALA A 170 -14.83 -4.09 -12.05
C ALA A 170 -13.55 -4.00 -11.18
N ILE A 171 -13.05 -5.14 -10.70
CA ILE A 171 -11.80 -5.19 -9.92
C ILE A 171 -10.61 -4.79 -10.80
N SER A 172 -10.52 -5.32 -12.02
CA SER A 172 -9.42 -5.03 -12.94
C SER A 172 -9.38 -3.55 -13.32
N GLU A 173 -10.54 -2.94 -13.56
CA GLU A 173 -10.68 -1.52 -13.88
C GLU A 173 -10.13 -0.62 -12.77
N ILE A 174 -10.48 -0.89 -11.51
CA ILE A 174 -10.05 -0.05 -10.38
C ILE A 174 -8.58 -0.29 -10.03
N ILE A 175 -8.12 -1.54 -10.12
CA ILE A 175 -6.73 -1.90 -9.81
C ILE A 175 -5.76 -1.39 -10.88
N GLY A 176 -6.21 -1.31 -12.14
CA GLY A 176 -5.36 -1.01 -13.30
C GLY A 176 -4.56 -2.20 -13.81
N PHE A 177 -4.91 -3.43 -13.39
CA PHE A 177 -4.30 -4.69 -13.82
C PHE A 177 -5.38 -5.63 -14.33
N SER A 178 -5.05 -6.47 -15.31
CA SER A 178 -5.86 -7.64 -15.63
C SER A 178 -5.89 -8.64 -14.47
N SER A 179 -6.94 -9.46 -14.42
CA SER A 179 -7.04 -10.56 -13.45
C SER A 179 -5.79 -11.46 -13.42
N SER A 180 -5.22 -11.81 -14.59
CA SER A 180 -4.00 -12.62 -14.69
C SER A 180 -2.75 -11.92 -14.14
N GLU A 181 -2.61 -10.62 -14.35
CA GLU A 181 -1.47 -9.86 -13.79
C GLU A 181 -1.59 -9.75 -12.27
N LEU A 182 -2.81 -9.55 -11.75
CA LEU A 182 -3.06 -9.57 -10.32
C LEU A 182 -2.73 -10.94 -9.72
N GLU A 183 -3.23 -12.03 -10.32
CA GLU A 183 -2.92 -13.39 -9.89
C GLU A 183 -1.40 -13.64 -9.86
N ALA A 184 -0.68 -13.25 -10.92
CA ALA A 184 0.77 -13.36 -10.97
C ALA A 184 1.45 -12.57 -9.83
N CYS A 185 0.99 -11.35 -9.54
CA CYS A 185 1.50 -10.56 -8.42
C CYS A 185 1.23 -11.25 -7.06
N ILE A 186 0.05 -11.85 -6.87
CA ILE A 186 -0.29 -12.57 -5.63
C ILE A 186 0.57 -13.83 -5.47
N VAL A 187 0.78 -14.60 -6.55
CA VAL A 187 1.68 -15.77 -6.54
C VAL A 187 3.11 -15.34 -6.18
N MET A 188 3.64 -14.31 -6.84
CA MET A 188 5.00 -13.82 -6.58
C MET A 188 5.15 -13.20 -5.18
N ARG A 189 4.09 -12.60 -4.64
CA ARG A 189 4.06 -12.13 -3.25
C ARG A 189 4.26 -13.28 -2.27
N GLU A 190 3.55 -14.40 -2.46
CA GLU A 190 3.69 -15.56 -1.59
C GLU A 190 5.02 -16.29 -1.83
N ALA A 191 5.49 -16.38 -3.07
CA ALA A 191 6.82 -16.93 -3.40
C ALA A 191 7.94 -16.17 -2.67
N LEU A 192 7.92 -14.84 -2.72
CA LEU A 192 8.91 -14.01 -2.04
C LEU A 192 8.85 -14.16 -0.51
N LYS A 193 7.65 -14.31 0.08
CA LYS A 193 7.52 -14.59 1.52
C LYS A 193 8.13 -15.94 1.91
N LEU A 194 7.89 -16.97 1.10
CA LEU A 194 8.43 -18.31 1.32
C LEU A 194 9.97 -18.32 1.16
N SER A 195 10.49 -17.66 0.13
CA SER A 195 11.94 -17.48 -0.06
C SER A 195 12.59 -16.78 1.14
N ARG A 196 12.00 -15.68 1.65
CA ARG A 196 12.46 -14.99 2.86
C ARG A 196 12.40 -15.84 4.14
N SER A 197 11.61 -16.92 4.14
CA SER A 197 11.59 -17.91 5.22
C SER A 197 12.65 -19.01 5.07
N GLY A 198 13.51 -18.92 4.06
CA GLY A 198 14.60 -19.86 3.78
C GLY A 198 14.20 -21.07 2.93
N ARG A 199 13.02 -21.05 2.29
CA ARG A 199 12.60 -22.13 1.39
C ARG A 199 13.26 -21.99 0.04
N LYS A 200 13.74 -23.10 -0.50
CA LYS A 200 14.31 -23.19 -1.86
C LYS A 200 13.22 -23.17 -2.92
N LEU A 201 13.57 -22.82 -4.15
CA LEU A 201 12.64 -22.71 -5.27
C LEU A 201 11.77 -23.96 -5.49
N GLU A 202 12.30 -25.17 -5.30
CA GLU A 202 11.52 -26.42 -5.43
C GLU A 202 10.40 -26.49 -4.37
N GLN A 203 10.73 -26.17 -3.12
CA GLN A 203 9.76 -26.17 -2.02
C GLN A 203 8.70 -25.09 -2.21
N ILE A 204 9.07 -23.95 -2.80
CA ILE A 204 8.14 -22.87 -3.14
C ILE A 204 7.19 -23.34 -4.25
N SER A 205 7.74 -23.92 -5.33
CA SER A 205 6.98 -24.51 -6.44
C SER A 205 5.92 -25.50 -5.94
N ASP A 206 6.32 -26.44 -5.08
CA ASP A 206 5.40 -27.43 -4.51
C ASP A 206 4.33 -26.80 -3.62
N THR A 207 4.72 -25.84 -2.77
CA THR A 207 3.78 -25.16 -1.85
C THR A 207 2.72 -24.35 -2.62
N LEU A 208 3.15 -23.64 -3.66
CA LEU A 208 2.28 -22.78 -4.46
C LEU A 208 1.59 -23.53 -5.60
N LYS A 209 1.90 -24.82 -5.79
CA LYS A 209 1.42 -25.64 -6.93
C LYS A 209 1.65 -24.93 -8.27
N THR A 210 2.77 -24.23 -8.39
CA THR A 210 3.14 -23.43 -9.57
C THR A 210 4.51 -23.88 -10.05
N PRO A 211 4.68 -24.23 -11.34
CA PRO A 211 5.95 -24.74 -11.84
C PRO A 211 7.13 -23.81 -11.54
N LYS A 212 8.26 -24.37 -11.12
CA LYS A 212 9.50 -23.63 -10.82
C LYS A 212 9.91 -22.68 -11.96
N ASP A 213 9.78 -23.13 -13.21
CA ASP A 213 10.18 -22.36 -14.39
C ASP A 213 9.27 -21.13 -14.57
N THR A 214 7.99 -21.26 -14.22
CA THR A 214 7.04 -20.14 -14.21
C THR A 214 7.38 -19.14 -13.11
N ILE A 215 7.70 -19.61 -11.89
CA ILE A 215 8.09 -18.72 -10.78
C ILE A 215 9.38 -17.96 -11.14
N ALA A 216 10.38 -18.67 -11.68
CA ALA A 216 11.64 -18.07 -12.11
C ALA A 216 11.43 -17.03 -13.24
N ALA A 217 10.60 -17.36 -14.24
CA ALA A 217 10.29 -16.44 -15.34
C ALA A 217 9.56 -15.18 -14.88
N LEU A 218 8.72 -15.28 -13.84
CA LEU A 218 7.97 -14.15 -13.29
C LEU A 218 8.76 -13.32 -12.27
N ALA A 219 9.81 -13.88 -11.66
CA ALA A 219 10.57 -13.22 -10.58
C ALA A 219 11.15 -11.88 -11.01
N LYS A 220 11.95 -11.85 -12.08
CA LYS A 220 12.59 -10.63 -12.55
C LYS A 220 11.61 -9.53 -13.00
N PRO A 221 10.60 -9.79 -13.85
CA PRO A 221 9.68 -8.74 -14.29
C PRO A 221 8.76 -8.23 -13.17
N ILE A 222 8.36 -9.07 -12.21
CA ILE A 222 7.41 -8.67 -11.16
C ILE A 222 8.15 -8.16 -9.91
N LEU A 223 9.21 -8.82 -9.45
CA LEU A 223 9.93 -8.48 -8.21
C LEU A 223 11.14 -7.58 -8.45
N GLY A 224 11.65 -7.50 -9.68
CA GLY A 224 12.90 -6.80 -9.99
C GLY A 224 14.16 -7.55 -9.54
N LEU A 225 14.01 -8.81 -9.12
CA LEU A 225 15.08 -9.68 -8.63
C LEU A 225 14.78 -11.14 -8.97
N GLU A 226 15.80 -11.99 -8.91
CA GLU A 226 15.67 -13.42 -9.09
C GLU A 226 15.39 -14.11 -7.75
N LEU A 227 14.74 -15.26 -7.76
CA LEU A 227 14.49 -16.09 -6.57
C LEU A 227 15.35 -17.35 -6.68
N ASP A 228 16.22 -17.55 -5.69
CA ASP A 228 17.06 -18.74 -5.51
C ASP A 228 16.35 -19.81 -4.65
#